data_AF-A0A4S4LRS2-F1
#
_entry.id   AF-A0A4S4LRS2-F1
#
_cell.length_a   1.000
_cell.length_b   1.000
_cell.length_c   1.000
_cell.angle_alpha   90.00
_cell.angle_beta   90.00
_cell.angle_gamma   90.00
#
_symmetry.space_group_name_H-M   'P 1'
#
loop_
_entity.id
_entity.type
_entity.pdbx_description
1 polymer ?
#
loop_
_entity_poly.entity_id
_entity_poly.type
_entity_poly.pdbx_seq_one_letter_code
_entity_poly.pdbx_strand_id
1 'polypeptide(L)'
;SSSQYTQPYAATDLGESYPHATGNTQSHTQGIEQSGNMLIMTLAHARISGDGTYINQYYDLLKSWANYLTDNTLTPNDQTTADLESQANMTNLAVKGIIGVRAMAEISQALGKTDDATTFANAASTLVSSWQSLALSQDSLHVLAVYGNEQSWTLPYNLYADILLQTNLISNNIYTSETSFLGGLLPESANGSLATPFGIPIDTFTSTQGYASWTMFTAAIMTNSTVRDGLIEPVWTHIMSNISGFPYSTTYKLDSTGALVAGRSSPALVLD
;
A
#
# COMPACT_ATOMS: atom_id res chain seq x y z
N SER A 1 -22.88 3.38 6.91
CA SER A 1 -22.27 3.89 8.16
C SER A 1 -23.10 3.44 9.34
N SER A 2 -22.46 3.15 10.48
CA SER A 2 -23.14 2.93 11.77
C SER A 2 -22.98 4.18 12.63
N SER A 3 -24.02 4.58 13.37
CA SER A 3 -23.93 5.67 14.34
C SER A 3 -23.09 5.30 15.58
N GLN A 4 -22.71 4.03 15.72
CA GLN A 4 -21.93 3.54 16.86
C GLN A 4 -20.42 3.72 16.66
N TYR A 5 -19.96 3.83 15.41
CA TYR A 5 -18.56 4.10 15.11
C TYR A 5 -18.38 5.59 14.82
N THR A 6 -17.68 6.29 15.72
CA THR A 6 -17.58 7.75 15.71
C THR A 6 -16.19 8.27 15.38
N GLN A 7 -15.24 7.40 15.03
CA GLN A 7 -13.89 7.82 14.64
C GLN A 7 -13.91 8.51 13.27
N PRO A 8 -12.99 9.46 13.02
CA PRO A 8 -12.94 10.18 11.75
C PRO A 8 -12.33 9.37 10.59
N TYR A 9 -11.83 8.16 10.85
CA TYR A 9 -11.20 7.25 9.89
C TYR A 9 -12.03 5.98 9.71
N ALA A 10 -11.66 5.08 8.79
CA ALA A 10 -12.36 3.81 8.60
C ALA A 10 -12.04 2.82 9.73
N ALA A 11 -13.02 2.00 10.12
CA ALA A 11 -12.84 0.90 11.07
C ALA A 11 -11.96 -0.21 10.49
N THR A 12 -11.25 -0.96 11.35
CA THR A 12 -10.42 -2.11 10.95
C THR A 12 -11.21 -3.34 10.51
N ASP A 13 -12.40 -3.54 11.08
CA ASP A 13 -13.18 -4.75 10.89
C ASP A 13 -14.67 -4.54 11.25
N LEU A 14 -15.47 -5.55 10.94
CA LEU A 14 -16.92 -5.56 11.17
C LEU A 14 -17.33 -6.21 12.51
N GLY A 15 -16.36 -6.44 13.40
CA GLY A 15 -16.53 -7.17 14.66
C GLY A 15 -16.30 -8.69 14.52
N GLU A 16 -16.21 -9.35 15.67
CA GLU A 16 -15.82 -10.78 15.75
C GLU A 16 -16.98 -11.76 15.52
N SER A 17 -18.22 -11.27 15.42
CA SER A 17 -19.41 -12.10 15.35
C SER A 17 -19.72 -12.53 13.91
N TYR A 18 -19.43 -13.78 13.55
CA TYR A 18 -19.92 -14.36 12.30
C TYR A 18 -21.24 -15.14 12.53
N PRO A 19 -22.27 -15.01 11.68
CA PRO A 19 -22.36 -14.21 10.44
C PRO A 19 -22.87 -12.77 10.64
N HIS A 20 -22.94 -12.28 11.87
CA HIS A 20 -23.53 -10.98 12.21
C HIS A 20 -22.48 -9.87 12.37
N ALA A 21 -22.32 -9.02 11.36
CA ALA A 21 -21.48 -7.82 11.44
C ALA A 21 -22.02 -6.79 12.45
N THR A 22 -21.74 -6.97 13.74
CA THR A 22 -22.15 -6.05 14.82
C THR A 22 -21.33 -4.76 14.86
N GLY A 23 -20.22 -4.72 14.11
CA GLY A 23 -19.28 -3.61 14.08
C GLY A 23 -18.25 -3.68 15.20
N ASN A 24 -17.05 -3.18 14.93
CA ASN A 24 -16.03 -2.87 15.93
C ASN A 24 -16.01 -1.35 16.14
N THR A 25 -16.36 -0.88 17.35
CA THR A 25 -16.46 0.54 17.69
C THR A 25 -15.18 1.12 18.30
N GLN A 26 -14.13 0.31 18.42
CA GLN A 26 -12.90 0.73 19.10
C GLN A 26 -12.07 1.66 18.23
N SER A 27 -11.38 2.61 18.88
CA SER A 27 -10.32 3.39 18.25
C SER A 27 -9.10 2.52 17.96
N HIS A 28 -8.36 2.85 16.91
CA HIS A 28 -7.13 2.15 16.52
C HIS A 28 -6.14 3.10 15.85
N THR A 29 -4.90 2.64 15.68
CA THR A 29 -3.82 3.42 15.04
C THR A 29 -3.74 3.20 13.53
N GLN A 30 -4.60 2.39 12.93
CA GLN A 30 -4.62 2.15 11.47
C GLN A 30 -5.50 3.15 10.69
N GLY A 31 -5.53 4.42 11.11
CA GLY A 31 -6.46 5.40 10.54
C GLY A 31 -6.17 5.71 9.07
N ILE A 32 -4.91 5.97 8.73
CA ILE A 32 -4.47 6.19 7.33
C ILE A 32 -4.66 4.92 6.51
N GLU A 33 -4.20 3.79 7.07
CA GLU A 33 -4.21 2.47 6.45
C GLU A 33 -5.62 2.09 5.97
N GLN A 34 -6.58 2.05 6.90
CA GLN A 34 -7.93 1.60 6.61
C GLN A 34 -8.72 2.61 5.76
N SER A 35 -8.54 3.91 6.00
CA SER A 35 -9.23 4.95 5.21
C SER A 35 -8.72 4.99 3.77
N GLY A 36 -7.41 4.81 3.57
CA GLY A 36 -6.79 4.69 2.25
C GLY A 36 -7.30 3.47 1.50
N ASN A 37 -7.27 2.29 2.13
CA ASN A 37 -7.77 1.04 1.57
C ASN A 37 -9.23 1.20 1.10
N MET A 38 -10.11 1.73 1.96
CA MET A 38 -11.53 1.90 1.63
C MET A 38 -11.77 2.82 0.43
N LEU A 39 -11.07 3.96 0.34
CA LEU A 39 -11.23 4.89 -0.79
C LEU A 39 -10.71 4.29 -2.10
N ILE A 40 -9.54 3.64 -2.06
CA ILE A 40 -8.93 2.97 -3.21
C ILE A 40 -9.85 1.84 -3.70
N MET A 41 -10.30 0.97 -2.79
CA MET A 41 -11.20 -0.15 -3.11
C MET A 41 -12.52 0.30 -3.71
N THR A 42 -13.16 1.30 -3.08
CA THR A 42 -14.49 1.73 -3.50
C THR A 42 -14.43 2.37 -4.89
N LEU A 43 -13.39 3.16 -5.20
CA LEU A 43 -13.19 3.70 -6.54
C LEU A 43 -12.86 2.60 -7.55
N ALA A 44 -11.96 1.67 -7.22
CA ALA A 44 -11.61 0.54 -8.09
C ALA A 44 -12.85 -0.28 -8.45
N HIS A 45 -13.68 -0.61 -7.46
CA HIS A 45 -14.96 -1.28 -7.65
C HIS A 45 -15.86 -0.51 -8.63
N ALA A 46 -16.10 0.79 -8.37
CA ALA A 46 -17.00 1.59 -9.22
C ALA A 46 -16.51 1.67 -10.67
N ARG A 47 -15.19 1.79 -10.89
CA ARG A 47 -14.60 1.80 -12.24
C ARG A 47 -14.74 0.47 -12.96
N ILE A 48 -14.40 -0.62 -12.30
CA ILE A 48 -14.36 -1.95 -12.93
C ILE A 48 -15.77 -2.48 -13.19
N SER A 49 -16.68 -2.30 -12.24
CA SER A 49 -18.08 -2.73 -12.38
C SER A 49 -18.92 -1.80 -13.25
N GLY A 50 -18.54 -0.53 -13.36
CA GLY A 50 -19.39 0.53 -13.90
C GLY A 50 -20.56 0.91 -12.98
N ASP A 51 -20.58 0.43 -11.74
CA ASP A 51 -21.65 0.68 -10.77
C ASP A 51 -21.27 1.74 -9.73
N GLY A 52 -21.91 2.91 -9.83
CA GLY A 52 -21.74 4.03 -8.91
C GLY A 52 -22.58 3.97 -7.64
N THR A 53 -23.35 2.90 -7.41
CA THR A 53 -24.33 2.83 -6.31
C THR A 53 -23.69 3.08 -4.95
N TYR A 54 -22.57 2.41 -4.64
CA TYR A 54 -21.93 2.55 -3.33
C TYR A 54 -21.20 3.88 -3.13
N ILE A 55 -20.53 4.40 -4.16
CA ILE A 55 -19.90 5.72 -4.07
C ILE A 55 -20.94 6.83 -3.89
N ASN A 56 -22.13 6.70 -4.48
CA ASN A 56 -23.23 7.64 -4.30
C ASN A 56 -23.87 7.50 -2.91
N GLN A 57 -24.21 6.26 -2.51
CA GLN A 57 -24.88 5.99 -1.24
C GLN A 57 -24.03 6.39 -0.02
N TYR A 58 -22.72 6.15 -0.07
CA TYR A 58 -21.81 6.39 1.05
C TYR A 58 -20.91 7.61 0.87
N TYR A 59 -21.26 8.51 -0.05
CA TYR A 59 -20.40 9.64 -0.41
C TYR A 59 -19.91 10.45 0.80
N ASP A 60 -20.82 10.83 1.72
CA ASP A 60 -20.45 11.69 2.85
C ASP A 60 -19.49 11.00 3.82
N LEU A 61 -19.59 9.67 3.95
CA LEU A 61 -18.67 8.85 4.73
C LEU A 61 -17.29 8.81 4.06
N LEU A 62 -17.24 8.52 2.76
CA LEU A 62 -16.00 8.50 1.97
C LEU A 62 -15.31 9.88 2.03
N LYS A 63 -16.09 10.96 1.91
CA LYS A 63 -15.61 12.34 2.06
C LYS A 63 -15.02 12.60 3.44
N SER A 64 -15.66 12.12 4.52
CA SER A 64 -15.10 12.28 5.87
C SER A 64 -13.74 11.60 6.03
N TRP A 65 -13.58 10.40 5.47
CA TRP A 65 -12.30 9.69 5.48
C TRP A 65 -11.23 10.42 4.65
N ALA A 66 -11.60 10.98 3.50
CA ALA A 66 -10.68 11.76 2.69
C ALA A 66 -10.23 13.07 3.36
N ASN A 67 -11.13 13.73 4.11
CA ASN A 67 -10.75 14.87 4.95
C ASN A 67 -9.74 14.46 6.02
N TYR A 68 -10.00 13.34 6.73
CA TYR A 68 -9.05 12.80 7.70
C TYR A 68 -7.68 12.51 7.05
N LEU A 69 -7.65 11.86 5.88
CA LEU A 69 -6.39 11.60 5.17
C LEU A 69 -5.66 12.88 4.78
N THR A 70 -6.38 13.90 4.30
CA THR A 70 -5.80 15.20 3.92
C THR A 70 -5.00 15.82 5.07
N ASP A 71 -5.50 15.70 6.30
CA ASP A 71 -4.90 16.30 7.49
C ASP A 71 -3.78 15.44 8.12
N ASN A 72 -3.78 14.12 7.90
CA ASN A 72 -2.96 13.19 8.68
C ASN A 72 -1.92 12.41 7.85
N THR A 73 -2.03 12.38 6.52
CA THR A 73 -1.25 11.42 5.72
C THR A 73 0.20 11.82 5.46
N LEU A 74 0.53 13.12 5.44
CA LEU A 74 1.86 13.55 4.97
C LEU A 74 2.98 13.08 5.89
N THR A 75 2.78 13.21 7.21
CA THR A 75 3.75 12.81 8.25
C THR A 75 3.06 11.84 9.22
N PRO A 76 2.89 10.55 8.85
CA PRO A 76 2.24 9.58 9.71
C PRO A 76 2.94 9.50 11.07
N ASN A 77 2.21 9.76 12.14
CA ASN A 77 2.67 9.63 13.52
C ASN A 77 1.56 8.99 14.35
N ASP A 78 1.92 8.11 15.29
CA ASP A 78 0.97 7.27 16.03
C ASP A 78 0.03 6.50 15.08
N GLN A 79 0.60 6.02 13.97
CA GLN A 79 -0.10 5.24 12.95
C GLN A 79 0.55 3.88 12.78
N THR A 80 -0.23 2.90 12.34
CA THR A 80 0.21 1.52 12.15
C THR A 80 -0.22 0.99 10.78
N THR A 81 0.63 0.21 10.12
CA THR A 81 0.32 -0.48 8.86
C THR A 81 -0.42 -1.80 9.10
N ALA A 82 -0.84 -2.46 8.03
CA ALA A 82 -1.39 -3.82 8.11
C ALA A 82 -0.40 -4.85 8.67
N ASP A 83 0.90 -4.64 8.44
CA ASP A 83 1.99 -5.49 8.97
C ASP A 83 2.42 -5.10 10.40
N LEU A 84 1.65 -4.25 11.08
CA LEU A 84 1.89 -3.78 12.44
C LEU A 84 3.16 -2.91 12.59
N GLU A 85 3.68 -2.36 11.49
CA GLU A 85 4.76 -1.38 11.54
C GLU A 85 4.23 -0.06 12.08
N SER A 86 4.93 0.56 13.02
CA SER A 86 4.46 1.76 13.73
C SER A 86 5.50 2.87 13.80
N GLN A 87 6.42 2.90 12.84
CA GLN A 87 7.47 3.92 12.79
C GLN A 87 6.84 5.27 12.39
N ALA A 88 7.34 6.38 12.94
CA ALA A 88 6.94 7.69 12.45
C ALA A 88 7.46 7.89 11.03
N ASN A 89 6.73 8.66 10.21
CA ASN A 89 7.12 9.05 8.86
C ASN A 89 7.33 7.86 7.89
N MET A 90 6.54 6.79 8.03
CA MET A 90 6.54 5.67 7.09
C MET A 90 6.11 6.11 5.70
N THR A 91 7.04 6.01 4.74
CA THR A 91 6.86 6.51 3.37
C THR A 91 5.76 5.79 2.61
N ASN A 92 5.70 4.46 2.75
CA ASN A 92 4.68 3.61 2.11
C ASN A 92 3.28 3.91 2.65
N LEU A 93 3.13 4.11 3.96
CA LEU A 93 1.83 4.44 4.55
C LEU A 93 1.36 5.82 4.11
N ALA A 94 2.27 6.80 4.07
CA ALA A 94 1.95 8.15 3.61
C ALA A 94 1.41 8.16 2.18
N VAL A 95 2.07 7.46 1.24
CA VAL A 95 1.62 7.48 -0.16
C VAL A 95 0.26 6.78 -0.36
N LYS A 96 -0.04 5.74 0.43
CA LYS A 96 -1.37 5.11 0.43
C LYS A 96 -2.47 6.12 0.73
N GLY A 97 -2.33 6.90 1.79
CA GLY A 97 -3.33 7.91 2.15
C GLY A 97 -3.43 9.03 1.11
N ILE A 98 -2.33 9.45 0.50
CA ILE A 98 -2.31 10.44 -0.59
C ILE A 98 -3.09 9.94 -1.81
N ILE A 99 -2.88 8.68 -2.21
CA ILE A 99 -3.65 8.05 -3.29
C ILE A 99 -5.13 7.94 -2.90
N GLY A 100 -5.45 7.67 -1.62
CA GLY A 100 -6.81 7.71 -1.09
C GLY A 100 -7.48 9.08 -1.26
N VAL A 101 -6.78 10.18 -0.95
CA VAL A 101 -7.27 11.56 -1.19
C VAL A 101 -7.54 11.77 -2.69
N ARG A 102 -6.64 11.31 -3.56
CA ARG A 102 -6.85 11.38 -5.01
C ARG A 102 -8.03 10.54 -5.47
N ALA A 103 -8.24 9.37 -4.90
CA ALA A 103 -9.39 8.53 -5.19
C ALA A 103 -10.71 9.25 -4.85
N MET A 104 -10.76 9.98 -3.72
CA MET A 104 -11.93 10.80 -3.38
C MET A 104 -12.20 11.91 -4.41
N ALA A 105 -11.15 12.55 -4.95
CA ALA A 105 -11.31 13.54 -6.02
C ALA A 105 -12.02 12.95 -7.24
N GLU A 106 -11.66 11.72 -7.61
CA GLU A 106 -12.21 11.02 -8.78
C GLU A 106 -13.62 10.47 -8.52
N ILE A 107 -13.90 10.01 -7.29
CA ILE A 107 -15.27 9.69 -6.84
C ILE A 107 -16.16 10.94 -6.95
N SER A 108 -15.68 12.09 -6.46
CA SER A 108 -16.41 13.36 -6.50
C SER A 108 -16.70 13.79 -7.94
N GLN A 109 -15.71 13.64 -8.83
CA GLN A 109 -15.86 13.94 -10.24
C GLN A 109 -16.91 13.03 -10.91
N ALA A 110 -16.88 11.72 -10.62
CA ALA A 110 -17.84 10.75 -11.18
C ALA A 110 -19.30 11.04 -10.79
N LEU A 111 -19.51 11.68 -9.62
CA LEU A 111 -20.83 12.06 -9.11
C LEU A 111 -21.21 13.51 -9.39
N GLY A 112 -20.40 14.25 -10.15
CA GLY A 112 -20.66 15.66 -10.50
C GLY A 112 -20.48 16.64 -9.34
N LYS A 113 -19.77 16.27 -8.28
CA LYS A 113 -19.45 17.14 -7.13
C LYS A 113 -18.14 17.90 -7.38
N THR A 114 -18.20 18.86 -8.30
CA THR A 114 -17.04 19.54 -8.90
C THR A 114 -16.16 20.29 -7.89
N ASP A 115 -16.75 20.90 -6.87
CA ASP A 115 -16.01 21.65 -5.86
C ASP A 115 -15.16 20.71 -4.98
N ASP A 116 -15.75 19.59 -4.57
CA ASP A 116 -15.05 18.54 -3.83
C ASP A 116 -13.97 17.88 -4.68
N ALA A 117 -14.27 17.60 -5.95
CA ALA A 117 -13.31 17.04 -6.90
C ALA A 117 -12.07 17.93 -7.03
N THR A 118 -12.26 19.23 -7.19
CA THR A 118 -11.17 20.21 -7.28
C THR A 118 -10.40 20.31 -5.97
N THR A 119 -11.10 20.34 -4.84
CA THR A 119 -10.50 20.44 -3.50
C THR A 119 -9.58 19.27 -3.22
N PHE A 120 -10.07 18.03 -3.38
CA PHE A 120 -9.27 16.84 -3.11
C PHE A 120 -8.18 16.61 -4.16
N ALA A 121 -8.39 17.01 -5.42
CA ALA A 121 -7.32 16.93 -6.44
C ALA A 121 -6.16 17.86 -6.10
N ASN A 122 -6.44 19.09 -5.66
CA ASN A 122 -5.41 20.05 -5.24
C ASN A 122 -4.68 19.59 -3.97
N ALA A 123 -5.42 19.05 -3.00
CA ALA A 123 -4.86 18.46 -1.79
C ALA A 123 -3.90 17.30 -2.13
N ALA A 124 -4.34 16.33 -2.94
CA ALA A 124 -3.50 15.22 -3.37
C ALA A 124 -2.25 15.69 -4.13
N SER A 125 -2.38 16.69 -5.02
CA SER A 125 -1.24 17.26 -5.76
C SER A 125 -0.22 17.93 -4.83
N THR A 126 -0.70 18.61 -3.79
CA THR A 126 0.18 19.25 -2.79
C THR A 126 0.88 18.19 -1.96
N LEU A 127 0.11 17.22 -1.45
CA LEU A 127 0.62 16.13 -0.63
C LEU A 127 1.65 15.29 -1.37
N VAL A 128 1.41 14.91 -2.64
CA VAL A 128 2.37 14.10 -3.40
C VAL A 128 3.67 14.87 -3.67
N SER A 129 3.59 16.18 -3.92
CA SER A 129 4.77 17.02 -4.12
C SER A 129 5.62 17.09 -2.84
N SER A 130 4.98 17.25 -1.68
CA SER A 130 5.68 17.21 -0.39
C SER A 130 6.21 15.81 -0.08
N TRP A 131 5.43 14.76 -0.34
CA TRP A 131 5.86 13.37 -0.18
C TRP A 131 7.12 13.09 -0.98
N GLN A 132 7.17 13.46 -2.27
CA GLN A 132 8.36 13.27 -3.11
C GLN A 132 9.62 13.91 -2.52
N SER A 133 9.50 15.10 -1.91
CA SER A 133 10.64 15.79 -1.28
C SER A 133 11.14 15.15 0.01
N LEU A 134 10.33 14.34 0.68
CA LEU A 134 10.63 13.68 1.96
C LEU A 134 10.94 12.19 1.81
N ALA A 135 10.31 11.57 0.81
CA ALA A 135 10.27 10.14 0.57
C ALA A 135 11.42 9.63 -0.28
N LEU A 136 11.96 10.46 -1.18
CA LEU A 136 13.04 10.05 -2.08
C LEU A 136 14.39 10.29 -1.40
N SER A 137 15.34 9.41 -1.70
CA SER A 137 16.74 9.59 -1.37
C SER A 137 17.28 10.90 -1.95
N GLN A 138 18.38 11.41 -1.38
CA GLN A 138 18.98 12.66 -1.82
C GLN A 138 19.41 12.64 -3.30
N ASP A 139 19.82 11.49 -3.82
CA ASP A 139 20.16 11.28 -5.23
C ASP A 139 18.93 11.01 -6.12
N SER A 140 17.74 10.94 -5.53
CA SER A 140 16.46 10.66 -6.18
C SER A 140 16.43 9.32 -6.92
N LEU A 141 17.26 8.36 -6.50
CA LEU A 141 17.33 7.04 -7.11
C LEU A 141 16.33 6.05 -6.50
N HIS A 142 15.93 6.23 -5.24
CA HIS A 142 14.98 5.32 -4.60
C HIS A 142 14.11 5.96 -3.50
N VAL A 143 13.06 5.25 -3.13
CA VAL A 143 12.12 5.58 -2.06
C VAL A 143 12.67 5.04 -0.74
N LEU A 144 12.86 5.94 0.22
CA LEU A 144 13.25 5.65 1.58
C LEU A 144 12.12 4.93 2.31
N ALA A 145 12.43 3.99 3.22
CA ALA A 145 11.41 3.36 4.06
C ALA A 145 10.77 4.37 5.03
N VAL A 146 11.60 5.26 5.58
CA VAL A 146 11.21 6.34 6.49
C VAL A 146 11.87 7.63 6.03
N TYR A 147 11.13 8.74 6.07
CA TYR A 147 11.63 10.03 5.61
C TYR A 147 12.96 10.44 6.23
N GLY A 148 13.86 10.96 5.39
CA GLY A 148 15.16 11.49 5.78
C GLY A 148 16.18 10.44 6.26
N ASN A 149 15.82 9.16 6.33
CA ASN A 149 16.78 8.09 6.58
C ASN A 149 17.40 7.61 5.26
N GLU A 150 18.45 8.29 4.81
CA GLU A 150 19.17 8.01 3.57
C GLU A 150 19.80 6.60 3.49
N GLN A 151 19.91 5.90 4.62
CA GLN A 151 20.40 4.51 4.65
C GLN A 151 19.27 3.48 4.46
N SER A 152 18.02 3.95 4.36
CA SER A 152 16.85 3.09 4.22
C SER A 152 16.33 3.04 2.79
N TRP A 153 15.62 1.96 2.50
CA TRP A 153 14.87 1.72 1.27
C TRP A 153 13.70 0.80 1.58
N THR A 154 12.67 0.84 0.74
CA THR A 154 11.49 -0.03 0.85
C THR A 154 11.04 -0.47 -0.54
N LEU A 155 10.39 -1.64 -0.62
CA LEU A 155 9.55 -2.00 -1.74
C LEU A 155 8.33 -1.05 -1.73
N PRO A 156 8.14 -0.19 -2.73
CA PRO A 156 7.10 0.83 -2.70
C PRO A 156 5.73 0.26 -3.13
N TYR A 157 5.29 -0.81 -2.46
CA TYR A 157 4.11 -1.60 -2.83
C TYR A 157 2.81 -0.79 -2.88
N ASN A 158 2.68 0.27 -2.08
CA ASN A 158 1.49 1.13 -2.11
C ASN A 158 1.38 2.02 -3.36
N LEU A 159 2.46 2.19 -4.13
CA LEU A 159 2.38 2.87 -5.43
C LEU A 159 1.58 2.08 -6.47
N TYR A 160 1.34 0.79 -6.24
CA TYR A 160 0.48 -0.04 -7.09
C TYR A 160 -0.92 0.56 -7.23
N ALA A 161 -1.45 1.19 -6.18
CA ALA A 161 -2.79 1.78 -6.22
C ALA A 161 -2.90 2.92 -7.25
N ASP A 162 -1.82 3.68 -7.51
CA ASP A 162 -1.80 4.72 -8.55
C ASP A 162 -1.92 4.11 -9.95
N ILE A 163 -1.23 2.98 -10.19
CA ILE A 163 -1.30 2.22 -11.45
C ILE A 163 -2.67 1.55 -11.61
N LEU A 164 -3.17 0.88 -10.58
CA LEU A 164 -4.48 0.21 -10.58
C LEU A 164 -5.61 1.19 -10.93
N LEU A 165 -5.60 2.37 -10.29
CA LEU A 165 -6.60 3.38 -10.49
C LEU A 165 -6.32 4.25 -11.72
N GLN A 166 -5.10 4.24 -12.27
CA GLN A 166 -4.66 5.14 -13.34
C GLN A 166 -4.82 6.62 -12.96
N THR A 167 -4.53 6.95 -11.71
CA THR A 167 -4.65 8.32 -11.18
C THR A 167 -3.59 9.26 -11.76
N ASN A 168 -2.46 8.71 -12.24
CA ASN A 168 -1.31 9.46 -12.76
C ASN A 168 -0.81 10.54 -11.77
N LEU A 169 -0.92 10.25 -10.47
CA LEU A 169 -0.51 11.15 -9.40
C LEU A 169 1.01 11.07 -9.18
N ILE A 170 1.57 9.87 -9.35
CA ILE A 170 3.00 9.60 -9.18
C ILE A 170 3.72 9.81 -10.50
N SER A 171 4.86 10.50 -10.47
CA SER A 171 5.67 10.73 -11.67
C SER A 171 6.30 9.44 -12.19
N ASN A 172 6.24 9.22 -13.50
CA ASN A 172 6.87 8.06 -14.16
C ASN A 172 8.37 7.92 -13.90
N ASN A 173 9.05 9.02 -13.56
CA ASN A 173 10.47 8.97 -13.19
C ASN A 173 10.70 8.13 -11.93
N ILE A 174 9.76 8.16 -10.97
CA ILE A 174 9.86 7.40 -9.73
C ILE A 174 9.79 5.90 -10.04
N TYR A 175 8.83 5.46 -10.85
CA TYR A 175 8.76 4.05 -11.27
C TYR A 175 10.04 3.60 -11.98
N THR A 176 10.64 4.47 -12.79
CA THR A 176 11.88 4.17 -13.52
C THR A 176 13.11 4.10 -12.60
N SER A 177 13.24 5.04 -11.65
CA SER A 177 14.33 5.05 -10.68
C SER A 177 14.23 3.85 -9.73
N GLU A 178 13.04 3.57 -9.20
CA GLU A 178 12.75 2.38 -8.38
C GLU A 178 13.12 1.09 -9.09
N THR A 179 12.72 0.96 -10.36
CA THR A 179 13.05 -0.22 -11.17
C THR A 179 14.56 -0.40 -11.27
N SER A 180 15.31 0.68 -11.47
CA SER A 180 16.77 0.64 -11.60
C SER A 180 17.44 0.29 -10.27
N PHE A 181 16.98 0.89 -9.18
CA PHE A 181 17.48 0.64 -7.83
C PHE A 181 17.25 -0.81 -7.40
N LEU A 182 16.00 -1.30 -7.48
CA LEU A 182 15.67 -2.67 -7.10
C LEU A 182 16.38 -3.68 -8.00
N GLY A 183 16.56 -3.39 -9.30
CA GLY A 183 17.37 -4.22 -10.20
C GLY A 183 18.81 -4.44 -9.71
N GLY A 184 19.38 -3.49 -8.97
CA GLY A 184 20.69 -3.62 -8.33
C GLY A 184 20.70 -4.51 -7.07
N LEU A 185 19.54 -4.71 -6.43
CA LEU A 185 19.40 -5.51 -5.20
C LEU A 185 19.09 -6.98 -5.46
N LEU A 186 18.49 -7.30 -6.60
CA LEU A 186 18.03 -8.66 -6.94
C LEU A 186 19.15 -9.69 -7.13
N PRO A 187 20.35 -9.38 -7.67
CA PRO A 187 21.40 -10.37 -7.81
C PRO A 187 21.95 -10.81 -6.44
N GLU A 188 22.01 -12.12 -6.16
CA GLU A 188 22.68 -12.66 -4.97
C GLU A 188 24.17 -12.27 -4.92
N SER A 189 24.79 -12.06 -6.09
CA SER A 189 26.18 -11.62 -6.20
C SER A 189 26.39 -10.12 -5.93
N ALA A 190 25.32 -9.35 -5.69
CA ALA A 190 25.46 -7.93 -5.34
C ALA A 190 26.16 -7.79 -3.98
N ASN A 191 27.00 -6.77 -3.84
CA ASN A 191 27.69 -6.52 -2.56
C ASN A 191 26.66 -6.14 -1.49
N GLY A 192 26.63 -6.87 -0.38
CA GLY A 192 25.61 -6.67 0.66
C GLY A 192 24.21 -7.16 0.25
N SER A 193 24.09 -8.05 -0.74
CA SER A 193 22.82 -8.59 -1.20
C SER A 193 22.01 -9.22 -0.07
N LEU A 194 20.73 -8.86 -0.01
CA LEU A 194 19.72 -9.48 0.84
C LEU A 194 18.84 -10.45 0.04
N ALA A 195 19.20 -10.70 -1.22
CA ALA A 195 18.48 -11.64 -2.07
C ALA A 195 18.71 -13.07 -1.61
N THR A 196 17.64 -13.83 -1.65
CA THR A 196 17.59 -15.26 -1.36
C THR A 196 16.81 -15.96 -2.48
N PRO A 197 16.81 -17.31 -2.53
CA PRO A 197 15.97 -18.05 -3.47
C PRO A 197 14.46 -17.73 -3.36
N PHE A 198 14.01 -17.13 -2.26
CA PHE A 198 12.62 -16.77 -2.01
C PHE A 198 12.34 -15.27 -2.07
N GLY A 199 13.34 -14.44 -2.39
CA GLY A 199 13.20 -13.03 -2.70
C GLY A 199 14.08 -12.12 -1.85
N ILE A 200 13.68 -10.85 -1.78
CA ILE A 200 14.31 -9.78 -1.00
C ILE A 200 13.33 -9.28 0.08
N PRO A 201 13.83 -8.64 1.16
CA PRO A 201 12.96 -8.07 2.19
C PRO A 201 12.11 -6.92 1.66
N ILE A 202 11.02 -6.61 2.38
CA ILE A 202 10.12 -5.50 2.01
C ILE A 202 10.72 -4.13 2.28
N ASP A 203 11.67 -4.03 3.20
CA ASP A 203 12.42 -2.82 3.48
C ASP A 203 13.70 -3.12 4.26
N THR A 204 14.40 -2.06 4.65
CA THR A 204 15.64 -2.15 5.44
C THR A 204 15.42 -2.65 6.88
N PHE A 205 14.23 -2.48 7.45
CA PHE A 205 13.94 -2.81 8.86
C PHE A 205 13.43 -4.24 9.04
N THR A 206 12.78 -4.80 8.02
CA THR A 206 12.20 -6.14 7.98
C THR A 206 13.05 -7.06 7.11
N SER A 207 14.29 -7.31 7.53
CA SER A 207 15.33 -7.93 6.71
C SER A 207 15.33 -9.47 6.64
N THR A 208 14.52 -10.15 7.46
CA THR A 208 14.54 -11.63 7.59
C THR A 208 13.31 -12.32 7.02
N GLN A 209 12.36 -11.55 6.47
CA GLN A 209 11.06 -12.06 6.04
C GLN A 209 10.67 -11.47 4.68
N GLY A 210 10.06 -12.31 3.86
CA GLY A 210 9.49 -11.97 2.57
C GLY A 210 7.98 -11.94 2.66
N TYR A 211 7.37 -11.02 1.92
CA TYR A 211 5.92 -10.84 1.87
C TYR A 211 5.46 -10.98 0.43
N ALA A 212 4.70 -12.03 0.14
CA ALA A 212 4.32 -12.38 -1.23
C ALA A 212 3.50 -11.26 -1.88
N SER A 213 2.47 -10.74 -1.20
CA SER A 213 1.59 -9.67 -1.72
C SER A 213 2.36 -8.39 -2.01
N TRP A 214 3.14 -7.90 -1.05
CA TRP A 214 3.93 -6.67 -1.19
C TRP A 214 4.97 -6.77 -2.30
N THR A 215 5.60 -7.92 -2.45
CA THR A 215 6.53 -8.18 -3.55
C THR A 215 5.80 -8.14 -4.90
N MET A 216 4.61 -8.75 -4.99
CA MET A 216 3.83 -8.77 -6.24
C MET A 216 3.28 -7.39 -6.62
N PHE A 217 2.82 -6.57 -5.68
CA PHE A 217 2.40 -5.19 -5.96
C PHE A 217 3.56 -4.32 -6.39
N THR A 218 4.74 -4.52 -5.80
CA THR A 218 5.96 -3.84 -6.24
C THR A 218 6.36 -4.29 -7.64
N ALA A 219 6.28 -5.59 -7.95
CA ALA A 219 6.54 -6.08 -9.29
C ALA A 219 5.61 -5.43 -10.34
N ALA A 220 4.34 -5.23 -9.99
CA ALA A 220 3.34 -4.64 -10.89
C ALA A 220 3.64 -3.18 -11.31
N ILE A 221 4.46 -2.45 -10.55
CA ILE A 221 4.86 -1.07 -10.89
C ILE A 221 6.21 -0.98 -11.60
N MET A 222 6.91 -2.10 -11.79
CA MET A 222 8.23 -2.12 -12.44
C MET A 222 8.12 -1.81 -13.93
N THR A 223 9.05 -0.98 -14.42
CA THR A 223 9.11 -0.54 -15.83
C THR A 223 9.96 -1.44 -16.72
N ASN A 224 10.62 -2.45 -16.12
CA ASN A 224 11.49 -3.39 -16.79
C ASN A 224 11.05 -4.83 -16.47
N SER A 225 10.83 -5.66 -17.49
CA SER A 225 10.37 -7.03 -17.31
C SER A 225 11.38 -7.91 -16.57
N THR A 226 12.69 -7.71 -16.75
CA THR A 226 13.71 -8.48 -16.01
C THR A 226 13.63 -8.20 -14.51
N VAL A 227 13.50 -6.94 -14.10
CA VAL A 227 13.37 -6.57 -12.67
C VAL A 227 12.03 -7.06 -12.11
N ARG A 228 10.94 -6.89 -12.87
CA ARG A 228 9.62 -7.44 -12.52
C ARG A 228 9.70 -8.95 -12.29
N ASP A 229 10.24 -9.70 -13.26
CA ASP A 229 10.28 -11.15 -13.21
C ASP A 229 11.23 -11.63 -12.10
N GLY A 230 12.31 -10.89 -11.83
CA GLY A 230 13.19 -11.14 -10.69
C GLY A 230 12.55 -10.93 -9.32
N LEU A 231 11.45 -10.16 -9.23
CA LEU A 231 10.62 -10.08 -8.01
C LEU A 231 9.56 -11.19 -7.96
N ILE A 232 8.98 -11.56 -9.12
CA ILE A 232 7.91 -12.57 -9.20
C ILE A 232 8.45 -14.00 -9.02
N GLU A 233 9.58 -14.32 -9.65
CA GLU A 233 10.12 -15.68 -9.71
C GLU A 233 10.49 -16.25 -8.32
N PRO A 234 11.06 -15.48 -7.38
CA PRO A 234 11.31 -15.99 -6.03
C PRO A 234 10.02 -16.25 -5.23
N VAL A 235 8.98 -15.42 -5.41
CA VAL A 235 7.65 -15.67 -4.82
C VAL A 235 7.06 -16.96 -5.41
N TRP A 236 7.13 -17.13 -6.73
CA TRP A 236 6.71 -18.36 -7.40
C TRP A 236 7.48 -19.59 -6.89
N THR A 237 8.79 -19.46 -6.73
CA THR A 237 9.67 -20.51 -6.19
C THR A 237 9.25 -20.91 -4.78
N HIS A 238 8.91 -19.95 -3.94
CA HIS A 238 8.36 -20.22 -2.60
C HIS A 238 7.06 -21.02 -2.67
N ILE A 239 6.09 -20.58 -3.50
CA ILE A 239 4.81 -21.28 -3.69
C ILE A 239 5.03 -22.74 -4.14
N MET A 240 5.95 -22.95 -5.10
CA MET A 240 6.21 -24.27 -5.69
C MET A 240 7.05 -25.20 -4.82
N SER A 241 7.73 -24.67 -3.80
CA SER A 241 8.57 -25.47 -2.89
C SER A 241 7.76 -26.35 -1.92
N ASN A 242 6.43 -26.17 -1.86
CA ASN A 242 5.50 -26.97 -1.06
C ASN A 242 5.87 -27.01 0.45
N ILE A 243 6.43 -25.91 0.97
CA ILE A 243 6.80 -25.74 2.38
C ILE A 243 5.55 -25.66 3.29
N SER A 244 4.44 -25.14 2.78
CA SER A 244 3.18 -25.00 3.53
C SER A 244 2.19 -26.14 3.26
N GLY A 245 1.40 -26.51 4.27
CA GLY A 245 0.27 -27.45 4.14
C GLY A 245 -1.00 -26.85 3.50
N PHE A 246 -0.87 -25.71 2.80
CA PHE A 246 -1.92 -24.94 2.14
C PHE A 246 -1.31 -24.20 0.93
N PRO A 247 -2.11 -23.66 -0.01
CA PRO A 247 -1.62 -23.21 -1.32
C PRO A 247 -0.40 -22.29 -1.30
N TYR A 248 -0.38 -21.27 -0.43
CA TYR A 248 0.84 -20.51 -0.10
C TYR A 248 0.68 -19.67 1.18
N SER A 249 1.79 -19.29 1.80
CA SER A 249 1.85 -18.35 2.94
C SER A 249 2.16 -16.93 2.51
N THR A 250 1.56 -15.97 3.20
CA THR A 250 1.73 -14.55 2.89
C THR A 250 3.09 -14.04 3.34
N THR A 251 3.60 -14.58 4.45
CA THR A 251 4.88 -14.20 5.05
C THR A 251 5.73 -15.44 5.33
N TYR A 252 6.99 -15.39 4.91
CA TYR A 252 7.93 -16.50 5.01
C TYR A 252 9.36 -16.00 5.29
N LYS A 253 10.25 -16.88 5.76
CA LYS A 253 11.64 -16.52 6.03
C LYS A 253 12.43 -16.30 4.74
N LEU A 254 13.29 -15.28 4.73
CA LEU A 254 14.32 -15.07 3.72
C LEU A 254 15.61 -15.75 4.15
N ASP A 255 15.63 -17.07 4.04
CA ASP A 255 16.80 -17.92 4.23
C ASP A 255 16.72 -19.11 3.26
N SER A 256 17.63 -20.08 3.36
CA SER A 256 17.62 -21.26 2.48
C SER A 256 16.42 -22.20 2.71
N THR A 257 15.63 -22.00 3.77
CA THR A 257 14.52 -22.86 4.14
C THR A 257 13.17 -22.36 3.66
N GLY A 258 12.99 -21.04 3.53
CA GLY A 258 11.70 -20.44 3.16
C GLY A 258 10.59 -20.72 4.18
N ALA A 259 10.96 -21.05 5.43
CA ALA A 259 10.02 -21.55 6.42
C ALA A 259 8.85 -20.59 6.65
N LEU A 260 7.69 -21.19 6.91
CA LEU A 260 6.46 -20.46 7.24
C LEU A 260 6.68 -19.49 8.41
N VAL A 261 6.24 -18.25 8.25
CA VAL A 261 6.09 -17.30 9.36
C VAL A 261 4.62 -17.09 9.69
N ALA A 262 3.83 -16.59 8.74
CA ALA A 262 2.44 -16.24 8.98
C ALA A 262 1.58 -16.24 7.70
N GLY A 263 0.27 -16.15 7.93
CA GLY A 263 -0.77 -15.97 6.93
C GLY A 263 -1.03 -17.20 6.05
N ARG A 264 -2.25 -17.23 5.51
CA ARG A 264 -2.73 -18.27 4.59
C ARG A 264 -3.34 -17.59 3.38
N SER A 265 -3.10 -18.15 2.20
CA SER A 265 -3.78 -17.77 0.96
C SER A 265 -5.30 -17.65 1.18
N SER A 266 -5.86 -16.49 0.89
CA SER A 266 -7.27 -16.15 1.00
C SER A 266 -7.65 -15.18 -0.14
N PRO A 267 -8.86 -15.24 -0.71
CA PRO A 267 -9.32 -14.24 -1.68
C PRO A 267 -9.31 -12.79 -1.16
N ALA A 268 -9.25 -12.59 0.17
CA ALA A 268 -9.21 -11.26 0.80
C ALA A 268 -7.84 -10.56 0.68
N LEU A 269 -6.77 -11.28 0.35
CA LEU A 269 -5.37 -10.81 0.39
C LEU A 269 -4.98 -9.74 -0.64
N VAL A 270 -5.90 -9.30 -1.50
CA VAL A 270 -5.53 -8.35 -2.55
C VAL A 270 -5.26 -6.96 -1.98
N LEU A 271 -5.70 -6.63 -0.76
CA LEU A 271 -5.57 -5.27 -0.21
C LEU A 271 -5.49 -5.20 1.33
N ASP A 272 -5.29 -6.33 2.02
CA ASP A 272 -4.96 -6.35 3.46
C ASP A 272 -3.54 -5.84 3.66
#